data_AF-A0A939YSU2-F1
#
_entry.id   AF-A0A939YSU2-F1
#
_cell.length_a   1.000
_cell.length_b   1.000
_cell.length_c   1.000
_cell.angle_alpha   90.00
_cell.angle_beta   90.00
_cell.angle_gamma   90.00
#
_symmetry.space_group_name_H-M   'P 1'
#
loop_
_entity.id
_entity.type
_entity.pdbx_description
1 polymer ?
#
loop_
_entity_poly.entity_id
_entity_poly.type
_entity_poly.pdbx_seq_one_letter_code
_entity_poly.pdbx_strand_id
1 'polypeptide(L)'
;MKMKKMISAVCAAVMAASAVSMLPASADDAATFSFKAGKDLPAGVSTTNDGSLLINLRLAGKDGASSVKAPVDVFYTEPTAGAWYIRANWKCSAPSDKLALSDLTNPYTDPDTMATAELDEPYAFAVKTASGKYKFADDTGNRTISVNTATNTELNTMGFTCRSGGSMDGPLVPLGEKTDTYAFASFKLSFNPKALTAGSYDIHFLTKAEDNADQKFCEVNINHAISVPGAKNMNIKVIDYLLGDVNNDGLIDSNDASLILSEYAVTSTGGERTFDDLTQKVADTNFDNLADSSDASDILSYYAYAATAENPQSIEEFLGV
;
A
#
# COMPACT_ATOMS: atom_id res chain seq x y z
N MET A 1 -27.24 -9.51 -73.09
CA MET A 1 -26.46 -8.71 -74.07
C MET A 1 -26.57 -7.23 -73.71
N LYS A 2 -25.43 -6.59 -73.40
CA LYS A 2 -25.09 -5.14 -73.48
C LYS A 2 -25.99 -4.06 -72.82
N MET A 3 -25.49 -3.55 -71.68
CA MET A 3 -25.27 -2.14 -71.24
C MET A 3 -26.11 -0.96 -71.80
N LYS A 4 -26.54 -0.07 -70.88
CA LYS A 4 -26.10 1.37 -70.71
C LYS A 4 -26.95 2.05 -69.60
N LYS A 5 -26.40 2.44 -68.43
CA LYS A 5 -25.79 3.74 -68.05
C LYS A 5 -26.74 4.97 -68.09
N MET A 6 -27.16 5.49 -66.92
CA MET A 6 -26.77 6.81 -66.34
C MET A 6 -27.80 7.44 -65.37
N ILE A 7 -27.32 7.74 -64.16
CA ILE A 7 -27.44 9.00 -63.38
C ILE A 7 -28.84 9.50 -62.93
N SER A 8 -29.08 9.56 -61.61
CA SER A 8 -29.44 10.81 -60.92
C SER A 8 -29.33 10.68 -59.40
N ALA A 9 -28.71 11.68 -58.79
CA ALA A 9 -28.47 11.87 -57.36
C ALA A 9 -29.72 12.32 -56.60
N VAL A 10 -29.88 11.86 -55.35
CA VAL A 10 -30.64 12.58 -54.30
C VAL A 10 -29.89 12.47 -52.98
N CYS A 11 -29.70 13.64 -52.38
CA CYS A 11 -28.98 13.95 -51.16
C CYS A 11 -29.38 13.11 -49.93
N ALA A 12 -28.38 12.61 -49.22
CA ALA A 12 -28.46 12.40 -47.77
C ALA A 12 -27.32 13.21 -47.14
N ALA A 13 -27.68 14.35 -46.53
CA ALA A 13 -26.77 15.13 -45.72
C ALA A 13 -26.47 14.34 -44.44
N VAL A 14 -25.35 13.62 -44.41
CA VAL A 14 -24.77 13.13 -43.16
C VAL A 14 -23.96 14.30 -42.59
N MET A 15 -24.43 14.87 -41.48
CA MET A 15 -23.64 15.80 -40.69
C MET A 15 -22.42 15.04 -40.15
N ALA A 16 -21.26 15.32 -40.74
CA ALA A 16 -19.97 15.03 -40.11
C ALA A 16 -19.79 16.00 -38.94
N ALA A 17 -20.35 15.65 -37.78
CA ALA A 17 -19.77 16.10 -36.53
C ALA A 17 -18.57 15.18 -36.29
N SER A 18 -17.37 15.72 -36.42
CA SER A 18 -16.14 15.10 -35.98
C SER A 18 -16.25 14.81 -34.48
N ALA A 19 -16.75 13.64 -34.12
CA ALA A 19 -16.37 13.01 -32.87
C ALA A 19 -14.90 12.63 -33.06
N VAL A 20 -14.00 13.56 -32.71
CA VAL A 20 -12.70 13.14 -32.19
C VAL A 20 -13.10 12.27 -31.01
N SER A 21 -13.00 10.95 -31.17
CA SER A 21 -12.95 10.05 -30.04
C SER A 21 -11.77 10.53 -29.22
N MET A 22 -12.02 11.34 -28.20
CA MET A 22 -11.11 11.46 -27.09
C MET A 22 -11.01 10.05 -26.54
N LEU A 23 -9.96 9.35 -26.97
CA LEU A 23 -9.42 8.23 -26.22
C LEU A 23 -9.35 8.72 -24.77
N PRO A 24 -9.92 7.99 -23.80
CA PRO A 24 -9.64 8.33 -22.41
C PRO A 24 -8.12 8.36 -22.28
N ALA A 25 -7.57 9.50 -21.85
CA ALA A 25 -6.22 9.54 -21.33
C ALA A 25 -6.11 8.36 -20.35
N SER A 26 -5.13 7.48 -20.57
CA SER A 26 -4.92 6.35 -19.69
C SER A 26 -4.86 6.86 -18.24
N ALA A 27 -5.50 6.14 -17.33
CA ALA A 27 -5.46 6.45 -15.89
C ALA A 27 -4.04 6.46 -15.28
N ASP A 28 -3.01 6.15 -16.08
CA ASP A 28 -1.60 6.10 -15.70
C ASP A 28 -0.89 7.46 -15.64
N ASP A 29 -1.54 8.56 -16.07
CA ASP A 29 -0.96 9.92 -16.12
C ASP A 29 -1.58 10.87 -15.08
N ALA A 30 -2.06 10.38 -13.93
CA ALA A 30 -2.51 11.24 -12.83
C ALA A 30 -1.60 11.12 -11.60
N ALA A 31 -1.33 12.26 -10.94
CA ALA A 31 -0.63 12.26 -9.67
C ALA A 31 -1.34 11.34 -8.67
N THR A 32 -0.61 10.42 -8.05
CA THR A 32 -1.19 9.34 -7.23
C THR A 32 -0.36 9.11 -5.97
N PHE A 33 -1.04 8.98 -4.84
CA PHE A 33 -0.44 8.45 -3.61
C PHE A 33 -0.69 6.94 -3.49
N SER A 34 0.28 6.23 -2.91
CA SER A 34 0.17 4.81 -2.59
C SER A 34 0.92 4.48 -1.31
N PHE A 35 0.55 3.42 -0.63
CA PHE A 35 1.33 2.85 0.47
C PHE A 35 2.10 1.61 0.02
N LYS A 36 3.17 1.27 0.72
CA LYS A 36 3.79 -0.07 0.71
C LYS A 36 4.27 -0.43 2.11
N ALA A 37 4.29 -1.72 2.42
CA ALA A 37 4.98 -2.23 3.58
C ALA A 37 6.45 -1.75 3.58
N GLY A 38 6.92 -1.28 4.74
CA GLY A 38 8.32 -0.88 4.93
C GLY A 38 9.24 -2.10 5.04
N LYS A 39 10.55 -1.84 5.08
CA LYS A 39 11.58 -2.87 5.30
C LYS A 39 11.60 -3.31 6.76
N ASP A 40 12.27 -4.44 7.04
CA ASP A 40 12.53 -4.94 8.40
C ASP A 40 11.24 -5.16 9.21
N LEU A 41 10.28 -5.87 8.60
CA LEU A 41 9.01 -6.19 9.25
C LEU A 41 9.23 -7.02 10.53
N PRO A 42 8.47 -6.75 11.60
CA PRO A 42 8.53 -7.53 12.82
C PRO A 42 7.95 -8.94 12.60
N ALA A 43 8.33 -9.89 13.46
CA ALA A 43 7.79 -11.24 13.44
C ALA A 43 6.26 -11.24 13.38
N GLY A 44 5.69 -12.11 12.55
CA GLY A 44 4.24 -12.22 12.35
C GLY A 44 3.61 -11.09 11.55
N VAL A 45 4.40 -10.25 10.88
CA VAL A 45 3.93 -9.28 9.90
C VAL A 45 4.62 -9.54 8.57
N SER A 46 3.86 -9.80 7.52
CA SER A 46 4.35 -10.08 6.17
C SER A 46 3.84 -9.05 5.16
N THR A 47 4.49 -9.00 4.00
CA THR A 47 4.06 -8.19 2.85
C THR A 47 3.32 -9.05 1.86
N THR A 48 2.16 -8.60 1.42
CA THR A 48 1.38 -9.23 0.35
C THR A 48 1.87 -8.78 -1.03
N ASN A 49 1.49 -9.48 -2.10
CA ASN A 49 1.96 -9.21 -3.46
C ASN A 49 1.61 -7.80 -4.00
N ASP A 50 0.56 -7.17 -3.49
CA ASP A 50 0.18 -5.79 -3.80
C ASP A 50 0.93 -4.73 -2.96
N GLY A 51 1.81 -5.16 -2.05
CA GLY A 51 2.56 -4.32 -1.13
C GLY A 51 1.81 -3.96 0.16
N SER A 52 0.64 -4.57 0.39
CA SER A 52 -0.14 -4.44 1.63
C SER A 52 0.45 -5.28 2.78
N LEU A 53 -0.19 -5.28 3.94
CA LEU A 53 0.27 -6.00 5.13
C LEU A 53 -0.67 -7.16 5.50
N LEU A 54 -0.07 -8.30 5.85
CA LEU A 54 -0.74 -9.35 6.61
C LEU A 54 -0.13 -9.41 8.01
N ILE A 55 -0.98 -9.49 9.04
CA ILE A 55 -0.60 -9.63 10.45
C ILE A 55 -1.13 -10.97 10.95
N ASN A 56 -0.24 -11.89 11.29
CA ASN A 56 -0.56 -13.14 11.96
C ASN A 56 -0.39 -12.97 13.48
N LEU A 57 -1.52 -12.89 14.20
CA LEU A 57 -1.54 -12.68 15.65
C LEU A 57 -0.95 -13.86 16.45
N ARG A 58 -0.90 -15.07 15.87
CA ARG A 58 -0.24 -16.23 16.50
C ARG A 58 1.27 -16.09 16.49
N LEU A 59 1.82 -15.32 15.56
CA LEU A 59 3.25 -15.08 15.40
C LEU A 59 3.68 -13.74 16.04
N ALA A 60 2.93 -12.66 15.81
CA ALA A 60 3.30 -11.31 16.24
C ALA A 60 3.41 -11.11 17.76
N GLY A 61 2.77 -11.97 18.56
CA GLY A 61 2.79 -11.92 20.02
C GLY A 61 3.57 -13.03 20.71
N LYS A 62 4.27 -13.90 19.96
CA LYS A 62 4.84 -15.15 20.47
C LYS A 62 5.84 -14.95 21.61
N ASP A 63 6.58 -13.85 21.59
CA ASP A 63 7.57 -13.50 22.62
C ASP A 63 6.99 -12.64 23.77
N GLY A 64 5.67 -12.55 23.86
CA GLY A 64 4.99 -11.73 24.88
C GLY A 64 5.00 -10.23 24.60
N ALA A 65 5.32 -9.82 23.36
CA ALA A 65 5.29 -8.43 22.93
C ALA A 65 3.91 -7.79 23.20
N SER A 66 3.90 -6.70 23.95
CA SER A 66 2.70 -5.91 24.25
C SER A 66 2.48 -4.74 23.28
N SER A 67 3.47 -4.49 22.41
CA SER A 67 3.42 -3.49 21.34
C SER A 67 4.31 -3.95 20.20
N VAL A 68 3.72 -4.08 19.01
CA VAL A 68 4.40 -4.35 17.75
C VAL A 68 4.24 -3.12 16.87
N LYS A 69 5.30 -2.76 16.14
CA LYS A 69 5.32 -1.62 15.23
C LYS A 69 5.76 -2.07 13.84
N ALA A 70 4.84 -2.10 12.89
CA ALA A 70 5.13 -2.45 11.50
C ALA A 70 5.40 -1.18 10.68
N PRO A 71 6.56 -1.05 10.03
CA PRO A 71 6.86 0.12 9.19
C PRO A 71 6.00 0.14 7.92
N VAL A 72 5.58 1.34 7.51
CA VAL A 72 4.80 1.60 6.30
C VAL A 72 5.33 2.86 5.63
N ASP A 73 5.52 2.78 4.31
CA ASP A 73 6.01 3.88 3.48
C ASP A 73 4.89 4.43 2.58
N VAL A 74 4.86 5.75 2.46
CA VAL A 74 3.99 6.51 1.56
C VAL A 74 4.81 6.86 0.32
N PHE A 75 4.27 6.62 -0.86
CA PHE A 75 4.86 6.98 -2.14
C PHE A 75 3.98 8.00 -2.86
N TYR A 76 4.63 8.85 -3.64
CA TYR A 76 3.99 9.82 -4.51
C TYR A 76 4.50 9.63 -5.93
N THR A 77 3.60 9.32 -6.86
CA THR A 77 3.90 9.26 -8.29
C THR A 77 3.29 10.50 -8.94
N GLU A 78 4.08 11.28 -9.68
CA GLU A 78 3.54 12.31 -10.57
C GLU A 78 3.93 12.07 -12.03
N PRO A 79 3.05 12.43 -12.97
CA PRO A 79 3.41 12.63 -14.35
C PRO A 79 3.93 14.07 -14.51
N THR A 80 5.17 14.21 -14.99
CA THR A 80 5.75 15.49 -15.48
C THR A 80 5.91 16.62 -14.44
N ALA A 81 6.86 16.43 -13.51
CA ALA A 81 7.69 17.43 -12.81
C ALA A 81 7.16 18.88 -12.77
N GLY A 82 6.36 19.22 -11.75
CA GLY A 82 5.87 20.58 -11.55
C GLY A 82 5.27 20.87 -10.18
N ALA A 83 5.18 19.87 -9.30
CA ALA A 83 4.63 20.05 -7.97
C ALA A 83 5.56 20.90 -7.11
N TRP A 84 5.04 22.01 -6.57
CA TRP A 84 5.76 22.83 -5.58
C TRP A 84 5.16 22.67 -4.18
N TYR A 85 3.98 22.04 -4.08
CA TYR A 85 3.30 21.73 -2.83
C TYR A 85 2.65 20.35 -2.93
N ILE A 86 2.94 19.48 -1.98
CA ILE A 86 2.39 18.13 -1.88
C ILE A 86 2.00 17.91 -0.42
N ARG A 87 0.73 17.56 -0.18
CA ARG A 87 0.22 17.15 1.12
C ARG A 87 -0.43 15.78 0.98
N ALA A 88 0.13 14.79 1.66
CA ALA A 88 -0.51 13.51 1.89
C ALA A 88 -1.17 13.55 3.27
N ASN A 89 -2.46 13.27 3.35
CA ASN A 89 -3.16 13.01 4.61
C ASN A 89 -3.83 11.65 4.52
N TRP A 90 -3.70 10.84 5.55
CA TRP A 90 -4.27 9.50 5.59
C TRP A 90 -4.84 9.16 6.96
N LYS A 91 -5.68 8.14 6.96
CA LYS A 91 -6.43 7.66 8.10
C LYS A 91 -6.35 6.15 8.15
N CYS A 92 -6.33 5.59 9.35
CA CYS A 92 -6.62 4.17 9.54
C CYS A 92 -8.08 4.01 9.96
N SER A 93 -8.80 3.09 9.32
CA SER A 93 -10.22 2.83 9.60
C SER A 93 -10.45 2.17 10.97
N ALA A 94 -9.42 1.53 11.51
CA ALA A 94 -9.44 0.95 12.83
C ALA A 94 -9.40 2.04 13.92
N PRO A 95 -10.04 1.81 15.07
CA PRO A 95 -9.80 2.61 16.28
C PRO A 95 -8.31 2.61 16.67
N SER A 96 -7.80 3.75 17.14
CA SER A 96 -6.38 3.92 17.47
C SER A 96 -5.92 3.10 18.69
N ASP A 97 -6.82 2.58 19.51
CA ASP A 97 -6.50 1.63 20.58
C ASP A 97 -6.31 0.19 20.08
N LYS A 98 -6.75 -0.10 18.84
CA LYS A 98 -6.59 -1.39 18.17
C LYS A 98 -5.40 -1.40 17.23
N LEU A 99 -5.35 -0.42 16.34
CA LEU A 99 -4.36 -0.33 15.28
C LEU A 99 -4.07 1.16 15.02
N ALA A 100 -2.95 1.65 15.52
CA ALA A 100 -2.63 3.07 15.58
C ALA A 100 -1.63 3.46 14.49
N LEU A 101 -1.89 4.58 13.82
CA LEU A 101 -0.86 5.31 13.10
C LEU A 101 0.10 5.93 14.12
N SER A 102 1.40 5.68 13.98
CA SER A 102 2.43 6.08 14.96
C SER A 102 3.78 6.37 14.30
N ASP A 103 4.70 6.99 15.03
CA ASP A 103 6.09 7.21 14.61
C ASP A 103 6.24 7.78 13.19
N LEU A 104 5.41 8.77 12.80
CA LEU A 104 5.59 9.48 11.53
C LEU A 104 6.97 10.14 11.51
N THR A 105 7.72 9.89 10.44
CA THR A 105 9.04 10.48 10.24
C THR A 105 8.89 11.99 10.18
N ASN A 106 9.55 12.68 11.11
CA ASN A 106 9.67 14.12 11.13
C ASN A 106 11.14 14.49 10.85
N PRO A 107 11.44 15.11 9.69
CA PRO A 107 12.81 15.50 9.37
C PRO A 107 13.31 16.73 10.14
N TYR A 108 12.44 17.41 10.91
CA TYR A 108 12.85 18.53 11.76
C TYR A 108 13.25 18.07 13.15
N THR A 109 14.43 18.50 13.57
CA THR A 109 14.90 18.31 14.95
C THR A 109 14.53 19.46 15.87
N ASP A 110 14.16 20.61 15.32
CA ASP A 110 13.86 21.81 16.10
C ASP A 110 12.60 22.51 15.55
N PRO A 111 11.50 22.53 16.34
CA PRO A 111 10.25 23.16 15.95
C PRO A 111 10.29 24.70 15.99
N ASP A 112 11.29 25.32 16.59
CA ASP A 112 11.43 26.77 16.66
C ASP A 112 12.31 27.31 15.52
N THR A 113 13.35 26.57 15.15
CA THR A 113 14.28 26.97 14.08
C THR A 113 13.96 26.38 12.71
N MET A 114 13.07 25.38 12.65
CA MET A 114 12.81 24.59 11.43
C MET A 114 14.11 24.02 10.85
N ALA A 115 15.08 23.68 11.71
CA ALA A 115 16.31 23.04 11.28
C ALA A 115 16.04 21.56 10.98
N THR A 116 16.33 21.13 9.76
CA THR A 116 16.22 19.71 9.37
C THR A 116 17.43 18.92 9.83
N ALA A 117 17.20 17.76 10.45
CA ALA A 117 18.24 16.78 10.70
C ALA A 117 18.74 16.15 9.40
N GLU A 118 19.96 15.62 9.46
CA GLU A 118 20.36 14.59 8.52
C GLU A 118 19.64 13.28 8.85
N LEU A 119 19.05 12.67 7.82
CA LEU A 119 18.35 11.40 7.81
C LEU A 119 19.30 10.32 7.28
N ASP A 120 19.21 9.13 7.87
CA ASP A 120 20.00 7.97 7.42
C ASP A 120 19.40 7.35 6.13
N GLU A 121 18.08 7.45 5.96
CA GLU A 121 17.35 6.93 4.80
C GLU A 121 16.99 8.03 3.77
N PRO A 122 16.97 7.71 2.48
CA PRO A 122 16.58 8.63 1.41
C PRO A 122 15.06 8.84 1.37
N TYR A 123 14.64 10.06 1.01
CA TYR A 123 13.24 10.41 0.78
C TYR A 123 13.09 11.13 -0.56
N ALA A 124 11.89 11.05 -1.15
CA ALA A 124 11.58 11.49 -2.50
C ALA A 124 12.11 12.89 -2.84
N PHE A 125 12.03 13.84 -1.90
CA PHE A 125 12.43 15.24 -2.11
C PHE A 125 13.52 15.71 -1.14
N ALA A 126 14.31 14.77 -0.61
CA ALA A 126 15.52 15.09 0.14
C ALA A 126 16.72 15.27 -0.80
N VAL A 127 17.78 15.91 -0.31
CA VAL A 127 19.07 16.01 -1.00
C VAL A 127 20.13 15.22 -0.25
N LYS A 128 21.04 14.58 -0.99
CA LYS A 128 22.19 13.89 -0.40
C LYS A 128 23.21 14.92 0.07
N THR A 129 23.67 14.82 1.31
CA THR A 129 24.65 15.73 1.89
C THR A 129 26.07 15.25 1.64
N ALA A 130 27.05 16.13 1.90
CA ALA A 130 28.47 15.78 1.81
C ALA A 130 28.90 14.67 2.79
N SER A 131 28.14 14.45 3.88
CA SER A 131 28.40 13.35 4.83
C SER A 131 27.91 11.99 4.31
N GLY A 132 27.15 11.98 3.21
CA GLY A 132 26.53 10.78 2.64
C GLY A 132 25.11 10.51 3.16
N LYS A 133 24.62 11.32 4.10
CA LYS A 133 23.24 11.29 4.62
C LYS A 133 22.28 12.10 3.74
N TYR A 134 21.03 12.29 4.18
CA TYR A 134 20.00 13.01 3.44
C TYR A 134 19.40 14.14 4.27
N LYS A 135 18.98 15.24 3.66
CA LYS A 135 18.23 16.29 4.36
C LYS A 135 17.18 16.92 3.45
N PHE A 136 16.08 17.39 4.01
CA PHE A 136 15.16 18.28 3.28
C PHE A 136 15.71 19.70 3.37
N ALA A 137 16.57 20.11 2.46
CA ALA A 137 17.13 21.46 2.53
C ALA A 137 17.55 22.01 1.18
N ASP A 138 17.87 23.30 1.21
CA ASP A 138 18.56 24.01 0.15
C ASP A 138 20.01 23.52 0.01
N ASP A 139 20.47 23.41 -1.24
CA ASP A 139 21.87 23.15 -1.62
C ASP A 139 22.61 24.46 -1.99
N THR A 140 21.91 25.60 -2.11
CA THR A 140 22.48 26.80 -2.78
C THR A 140 22.16 28.17 -2.16
N GLY A 141 21.32 28.26 -1.12
CA GLY A 141 20.97 29.52 -0.47
C GLY A 141 19.89 30.36 -1.18
N ASN A 142 19.12 29.76 -2.09
CA ASN A 142 18.04 30.40 -2.84
C ASN A 142 16.68 29.66 -2.81
N ARG A 143 16.52 28.52 -2.13
CA ARG A 143 15.26 27.74 -2.09
C ARG A 143 15.09 26.93 -0.80
N THR A 144 14.07 27.24 0.00
CA THR A 144 13.74 26.44 1.20
C THR A 144 12.77 25.31 0.86
N ILE A 145 13.18 24.04 1.00
CA ILE A 145 12.20 22.95 1.09
C ILE A 145 11.71 22.91 2.53
N SER A 146 10.41 23.07 2.73
CA SER A 146 9.77 22.92 4.03
C SER A 146 8.89 21.68 4.06
N VAL A 147 9.02 20.90 5.11
CA VAL A 147 8.17 19.78 5.45
C VAL A 147 7.26 20.17 6.62
N ASN A 148 6.10 19.55 6.75
CA ASN A 148 5.27 19.66 7.94
C ASN A 148 4.59 18.33 8.21
N THR A 149 4.60 17.90 9.46
CA THR A 149 3.95 16.67 9.92
C THR A 149 2.75 17.01 10.79
N ALA A 150 1.66 16.26 10.64
CA ALA A 150 0.49 16.32 11.50
C ALA A 150 0.12 14.92 11.98
N THR A 151 -0.21 14.76 13.25
CA THR A 151 -0.69 13.50 13.83
C THR A 151 -1.87 13.79 14.72
N ASN A 152 -2.97 13.07 14.54
CA ASN A 152 -4.13 13.11 15.44
C ASN A 152 -4.48 11.68 15.85
N THR A 153 -4.22 11.36 17.11
CA THR A 153 -4.42 10.03 17.70
C THR A 153 -5.89 9.70 17.95
N GLU A 154 -6.75 10.71 18.11
CA GLU A 154 -8.20 10.49 18.31
C GLU A 154 -8.89 10.09 17.01
N LEU A 155 -8.56 10.78 15.92
CA LEU A 155 -9.08 10.47 14.58
C LEU A 155 -8.28 9.38 13.86
N ASN A 156 -7.18 8.94 14.45
CA ASN A 156 -6.22 8.00 13.87
C ASN A 156 -5.76 8.44 12.47
N THR A 157 -5.32 9.70 12.37
CA THR A 157 -4.88 10.34 11.12
C THR A 157 -3.45 10.85 11.21
N MET A 158 -2.80 10.87 10.06
CA MET A 158 -1.48 11.46 9.86
C MET A 158 -1.45 12.31 8.60
N GLY A 159 -0.54 13.27 8.60
CA GLY A 159 -0.31 14.19 7.50
C GLY A 159 1.16 14.46 7.31
N PHE A 160 1.61 14.42 6.06
CA PHE A 160 2.95 14.83 5.67
C PHE A 160 2.85 15.79 4.50
N THR A 161 3.37 17.00 4.68
CA THR A 161 3.44 18.03 3.66
C THR A 161 4.89 18.24 3.26
N CYS A 162 5.17 18.36 1.98
CA CYS A 162 6.43 18.87 1.44
C CYS A 162 6.13 20.02 0.48
N ARG A 163 6.85 21.14 0.60
CA ARG A 163 6.72 22.28 -0.31
C ARG A 163 8.05 23.00 -0.52
N SER A 164 8.24 23.60 -1.69
CA SER A 164 9.27 24.63 -1.88
C SER A 164 8.78 25.98 -1.33
N GLY A 165 9.71 26.91 -1.04
CA GLY A 165 9.50 28.18 -0.33
C GLY A 165 8.48 29.15 -0.93
N GLY A 166 7.94 28.81 -2.11
CA GLY A 166 6.75 29.38 -2.70
C GLY A 166 6.66 28.99 -4.17
N SER A 167 5.53 29.30 -4.82
CA SER A 167 5.34 29.01 -6.25
C SER A 167 6.36 29.69 -7.19
N MET A 168 7.11 30.70 -6.69
CA MET A 168 8.18 31.40 -7.41
C MET A 168 9.56 30.73 -7.25
N ASP A 169 9.71 29.80 -6.30
CA ASP A 169 10.97 29.09 -6.03
C ASP A 169 11.12 27.83 -6.89
N GLY A 170 10.12 27.52 -7.73
CA GLY A 170 10.13 26.38 -8.63
C GLY A 170 9.66 25.07 -7.99
N PRO A 171 9.60 23.99 -8.79
CA PRO A 171 9.07 22.70 -8.36
C PRO A 171 10.02 22.00 -7.37
N LEU A 172 9.46 21.08 -6.59
CA LEU A 172 10.20 20.07 -5.86
C LEU A 172 11.01 19.23 -6.86
N VAL A 173 12.25 18.94 -6.52
CA VAL A 173 13.15 18.12 -7.36
C VAL A 173 13.29 16.75 -6.70
N PRO A 174 12.93 15.66 -7.39
CA PRO A 174 13.08 14.33 -6.82
C PRO A 174 14.56 13.93 -6.70
N LEU A 175 14.89 13.18 -5.64
CA LEU A 175 16.23 12.62 -5.42
C LEU A 175 16.60 11.54 -6.45
N GLY A 176 15.60 10.82 -6.99
CA GLY A 176 15.75 9.80 -8.02
C GLY A 176 15.16 10.22 -9.38
N GLU A 177 15.31 9.38 -10.40
CA GLU A 177 14.76 9.63 -11.74
C GLU A 177 13.23 9.77 -11.74
N LYS A 178 12.56 9.06 -10.84
CA LYS A 178 11.11 9.12 -10.61
C LYS A 178 10.79 9.57 -9.19
N THR A 179 9.65 10.21 -8.99
CA THR A 179 9.23 10.69 -7.68
C THR A 179 8.93 9.57 -6.68
N ASP A 180 8.59 8.38 -7.18
CA ASP A 180 8.30 7.19 -6.39
C ASP A 180 9.52 6.27 -6.20
N THR A 181 10.72 6.73 -6.59
CA THR A 181 11.98 5.98 -6.36
C THR A 181 12.24 5.79 -4.86
N TYR A 182 11.87 6.78 -4.04
CA TYR A 182 12.05 6.80 -2.60
C TYR A 182 10.73 7.15 -1.91
N ALA A 183 10.60 6.78 -0.63
CA ALA A 183 9.42 7.12 0.15
C ALA A 183 9.24 8.64 0.23
N PHE A 184 8.00 9.10 0.10
CA PHE A 184 7.60 10.47 0.38
C PHE A 184 7.53 10.74 1.88
N ALA A 185 7.00 9.78 2.63
CA ALA A 185 6.93 9.79 4.08
C ALA A 185 6.95 8.34 4.59
N SER A 186 7.37 8.14 5.83
CA SER A 186 7.39 6.82 6.47
C SER A 186 6.81 6.92 7.88
N PHE A 187 6.01 5.95 8.28
CA PHE A 187 5.39 5.86 9.60
C PHE A 187 5.35 4.40 10.06
N LYS A 188 4.75 4.14 11.23
CA LYS A 188 4.54 2.79 11.74
C LYS A 188 3.08 2.55 12.10
N LEU A 189 2.63 1.34 11.84
CA LEU A 189 1.38 0.80 12.34
C LEU A 189 1.65 0.10 13.67
N SER A 190 1.16 0.68 14.77
CA SER A 190 1.35 0.16 16.12
C SER A 190 0.12 -0.61 16.59
N PHE A 191 0.31 -1.80 17.14
CA PHE A 191 -0.78 -2.59 17.73
C PHE A 191 -0.31 -3.43 18.90
N ASN A 192 -1.26 -3.87 19.72
CA ASN A 192 -1.04 -4.89 20.73
C ASN A 192 -1.60 -6.22 20.20
N PRO A 193 -0.76 -7.25 19.96
CA PRO A 193 -1.22 -8.53 19.42
C PRO A 193 -2.31 -9.22 20.25
N LYS A 194 -2.42 -8.91 21.55
CA LYS A 194 -3.44 -9.47 22.45
C LYS A 194 -4.77 -8.71 22.42
N ALA A 195 -4.79 -7.49 21.88
CA ALA A 195 -5.96 -6.62 21.88
C ALA A 195 -6.54 -6.38 20.47
N LEU A 196 -5.73 -6.57 19.44
CA LEU A 196 -6.15 -6.57 18.04
C LEU A 196 -6.92 -7.85 17.73
N THR A 197 -7.96 -7.73 16.91
CA THR A 197 -8.83 -8.84 16.50
C THR A 197 -8.57 -9.21 15.05
N ALA A 198 -8.73 -10.49 14.68
CA ALA A 198 -8.71 -10.90 13.29
C ALA A 198 -9.80 -10.17 12.48
N GLY A 199 -9.50 -9.86 11.22
CA GLY A 199 -10.37 -9.06 10.36
C GLY A 199 -9.60 -8.36 9.25
N SER A 200 -10.30 -7.49 8.53
CA SER A 200 -9.72 -6.63 7.51
C SER A 200 -9.85 -5.18 7.95
N TYR A 201 -8.73 -4.47 7.87
CA TYR A 201 -8.64 -3.04 8.15
C TYR A 201 -8.08 -2.35 6.91
N ASP A 202 -8.10 -1.02 6.91
CA ASP A 202 -7.51 -0.24 5.84
C ASP A 202 -6.82 1.01 6.36
N ILE A 203 -5.80 1.41 5.62
CA ILE A 203 -5.25 2.75 5.67
C ILE A 203 -5.56 3.40 4.33
N HIS A 204 -6.25 4.52 4.38
CA HIS A 204 -6.70 5.23 3.19
C HIS A 204 -6.24 6.67 3.20
N PHE A 205 -5.96 7.18 2.00
CA PHE A 205 -5.72 8.60 1.82
C PHE A 205 -7.05 9.35 1.89
N LEU A 206 -7.06 10.44 2.65
CA LEU A 206 -8.19 11.35 2.69
C LEU A 206 -8.23 12.09 1.35
N THR A 207 -9.22 11.82 0.51
CA THR A 207 -9.46 12.56 -0.76
C THR A 207 -10.52 13.65 -0.60
N LYS A 208 -11.16 13.66 0.56
CA LYS A 208 -12.13 14.65 1.03
C LYS A 208 -12.11 14.65 2.56
N ALA A 209 -12.77 15.63 3.17
CA ALA A 209 -13.04 15.62 4.59
C ALA A 209 -13.99 14.46 4.97
N GLU A 210 -13.72 13.79 6.09
CA GLU A 210 -14.49 12.66 6.63
C GLU A 210 -15.06 12.93 8.02
N ASP A 211 -14.26 13.54 8.91
CA ASP A 211 -14.59 13.72 10.33
C ASP A 211 -15.15 15.12 10.64
N ASN A 212 -14.65 16.14 9.96
CA ASN A 212 -15.10 17.53 10.14
C ASN A 212 -14.86 18.36 8.89
N ALA A 213 -15.63 19.44 8.72
CA ALA A 213 -15.64 20.24 7.49
C ALA A 213 -14.27 20.88 7.14
N ASP A 214 -13.45 21.19 8.16
CA ASP A 214 -12.15 21.84 7.98
C ASP A 214 -10.98 20.84 7.89
N GLN A 215 -11.27 19.54 7.93
CA GLN A 215 -10.27 18.47 7.88
C GLN A 215 -9.45 18.58 6.60
N LYS A 216 -8.14 18.60 6.76
CA LYS A 216 -7.22 18.62 5.62
C LYS A 216 -7.19 17.22 5.00
N PHE A 217 -7.29 17.18 3.68
CA PHE A 217 -7.19 15.99 2.86
C PHE A 217 -5.97 16.13 1.92
N CYS A 218 -5.74 15.15 1.08
CA CYS A 218 -4.66 15.12 0.11
C CYS A 218 -4.78 16.27 -0.89
N GLU A 219 -3.68 16.96 -1.13
CA GLU A 219 -3.64 18.14 -1.99
C GLU A 219 -2.29 18.20 -2.70
N VAL A 220 -2.32 18.46 -3.99
CA VAL A 220 -1.13 18.76 -4.77
C VAL A 220 -1.33 20.06 -5.52
N ASN A 221 -0.30 20.89 -5.54
CA ASN A 221 -0.23 22.08 -6.36
C ASN A 221 0.88 21.94 -7.41
N ILE A 222 0.47 21.79 -8.67
CA ILE A 222 1.35 21.73 -9.84
C ILE A 222 1.09 22.98 -10.66
N ASN A 223 2.12 23.82 -10.88
CA ASN A 223 1.99 25.04 -11.69
C ASN A 223 0.76 25.90 -11.34
N HIS A 224 0.48 26.07 -10.04
CA HIS A 224 -0.66 26.80 -9.48
C HIS A 224 -2.04 26.13 -9.62
N ALA A 225 -2.11 24.95 -10.24
CA ALA A 225 -3.32 24.14 -10.28
C ALA A 225 -3.39 23.24 -9.04
N ILE A 226 -4.40 23.49 -8.20
CA ILE A 226 -4.69 22.65 -7.04
C ILE A 226 -5.53 21.46 -7.48
N SER A 227 -5.15 20.26 -7.06
CA SER A 227 -5.87 19.02 -7.34
C SER A 227 -5.82 18.07 -6.15
N VAL A 228 -6.77 17.14 -6.11
CA VAL A 228 -6.74 15.97 -5.23
C VAL A 228 -6.14 14.82 -6.02
N PRO A 229 -4.97 14.29 -5.62
CA PRO A 229 -4.35 13.15 -6.29
C PRO A 229 -5.21 11.89 -6.24
N GLY A 230 -4.98 10.98 -7.18
CA GLY A 230 -5.40 9.60 -7.06
C GLY A 230 -4.84 8.96 -5.78
N ALA A 231 -5.51 7.92 -5.28
CA ALA A 231 -5.15 7.26 -4.04
C ALA A 231 -5.27 5.75 -4.19
N LYS A 232 -4.19 5.03 -3.87
CA LYS A 232 -4.19 3.59 -3.67
C LYS A 232 -4.09 3.30 -2.18
N ASN A 233 -5.22 2.91 -1.60
CA ASN A 233 -5.32 2.54 -0.20
C ASN A 233 -4.60 1.20 0.04
N MET A 234 -4.25 0.94 1.30
CA MET A 234 -3.65 -0.32 1.73
C MET A 234 -4.67 -1.11 2.55
N ASN A 235 -4.84 -2.38 2.21
CA ASN A 235 -5.56 -3.31 3.06
C ASN A 235 -4.60 -3.84 4.13
N ILE A 236 -5.11 -4.10 5.33
CA ILE A 236 -4.37 -4.80 6.37
C ILE A 236 -5.21 -6.00 6.75
N LYS A 237 -4.71 -7.19 6.40
CA LYS A 237 -5.34 -8.44 6.77
C LYS A 237 -4.79 -8.89 8.11
N VAL A 238 -5.67 -9.24 9.04
CA VAL A 238 -5.29 -9.74 10.35
C VAL A 238 -5.90 -11.12 10.54
N ILE A 239 -5.05 -12.12 10.80
CA ILE A 239 -5.43 -13.50 11.05
C ILE A 239 -5.00 -13.94 12.45
N ASP A 240 -5.71 -14.90 13.03
CA ASP A 240 -5.45 -15.45 14.36
C ASP A 240 -5.30 -16.97 14.36
N TYR A 241 -4.88 -17.52 13.23
CA TYR A 241 -4.60 -18.94 12.99
C TYR A 241 -3.25 -19.11 12.28
N LEU A 242 -2.74 -20.34 12.28
CA LEU A 242 -1.52 -20.70 11.54
C LEU A 242 -1.94 -21.13 10.15
N LEU A 243 -1.58 -20.35 9.12
CA LEU A 243 -1.93 -20.65 7.73
C LEU A 243 -1.22 -21.94 7.29
N GLY A 244 -1.92 -22.83 6.58
CA GLY A 244 -1.35 -24.07 6.04
C GLY A 244 -1.20 -25.25 7.01
N ASP A 245 -1.33 -25.06 8.32
CA ASP A 245 -1.31 -26.15 9.35
C ASP A 245 -2.72 -26.74 9.54
N VAL A 246 -3.21 -27.41 8.50
CA VAL A 246 -4.62 -27.85 8.34
C VAL A 246 -5.01 -28.88 9.38
N ASN A 247 -4.08 -29.78 9.75
CA ASN A 247 -4.32 -30.79 10.77
C ASN A 247 -4.07 -30.27 12.21
N ASN A 248 -3.55 -29.03 12.36
CA ASN A 248 -3.20 -28.37 13.62
C ASN A 248 -2.23 -29.19 14.48
N ASP A 249 -1.22 -29.81 13.84
CA ASP A 249 -0.13 -30.53 14.50
C ASP A 249 1.11 -29.64 14.73
N GLY A 250 1.08 -28.40 14.22
CA GLY A 250 2.15 -27.41 14.37
C GLY A 250 3.23 -27.49 13.29
N LEU A 251 3.06 -28.37 12.29
CA LEU A 251 3.89 -28.48 11.11
C LEU A 251 3.07 -28.07 9.88
N ILE A 252 3.76 -27.63 8.83
CA ILE A 252 3.15 -27.43 7.52
C ILE A 252 3.84 -28.42 6.58
N ASP A 253 3.15 -29.51 6.25
CA ASP A 253 3.73 -30.59 5.47
C ASP A 253 2.75 -31.24 4.48
N SER A 254 3.18 -32.36 3.88
CA SER A 254 2.38 -33.06 2.87
C SER A 254 1.04 -33.63 3.38
N ASN A 255 0.88 -33.82 4.69
CA ASN A 255 -0.38 -34.28 5.27
C ASN A 255 -1.43 -33.19 5.19
N ASP A 256 -1.07 -31.93 5.42
CA ASP A 256 -1.97 -30.78 5.29
C ASP A 256 -2.48 -30.65 3.86
N ALA A 257 -1.57 -30.71 2.88
CA ALA A 257 -1.92 -30.71 1.47
C ALA A 257 -2.85 -31.88 1.10
N SER A 258 -2.61 -33.08 1.66
CA SER A 258 -3.45 -34.25 1.42
C SER A 258 -4.86 -34.10 1.98
N LEU A 259 -5.01 -33.43 3.12
CA LEU A 259 -6.32 -33.10 3.69
C LEU A 259 -7.10 -32.13 2.80
N ILE A 260 -6.43 -31.09 2.30
CA ILE A 260 -7.04 -30.14 1.34
C ILE A 260 -7.50 -30.88 0.08
N LEU A 261 -6.66 -31.74 -0.50
CA LEU A 261 -7.04 -32.50 -1.71
C LEU A 261 -8.24 -33.44 -1.46
N SER A 262 -8.33 -34.02 -0.27
CA SER A 262 -9.48 -34.83 0.12
C SER A 262 -10.76 -33.99 0.21
N GLU A 263 -10.69 -32.81 0.83
CA GLU A 263 -11.81 -31.87 0.92
C GLU A 263 -12.24 -31.36 -0.45
N TYR A 264 -11.27 -30.99 -1.29
CA TYR A 264 -11.48 -30.57 -2.67
C TYR A 264 -12.19 -31.66 -3.48
N ALA A 265 -11.79 -32.93 -3.34
CA ALA A 265 -12.42 -34.03 -4.06
C ALA A 265 -13.90 -34.24 -3.64
N VAL A 266 -14.20 -34.10 -2.34
CA VAL A 266 -15.58 -34.18 -1.83
C VAL A 266 -16.42 -33.04 -2.38
N THR A 267 -15.96 -31.80 -2.23
CA THR A 267 -16.71 -30.60 -2.64
C THR A 267 -16.85 -30.49 -4.16
N SER A 268 -15.82 -30.85 -4.92
CA SER A 268 -15.84 -30.84 -6.40
C SER A 268 -16.79 -31.88 -7.02
N THR A 269 -17.12 -32.93 -6.27
CA THR A 269 -18.08 -33.96 -6.71
C THR A 269 -19.50 -33.68 -6.22
N GLY A 270 -19.75 -32.49 -5.64
CA GLY A 270 -21.05 -32.07 -5.13
C GLY A 270 -21.37 -32.63 -3.74
N GLY A 271 -20.38 -33.19 -3.04
CA GLY A 271 -20.50 -33.53 -1.63
C GLY A 271 -20.56 -32.29 -0.73
N GLU A 272 -21.02 -32.47 0.50
CA GLU A 272 -21.02 -31.41 1.51
C GLU A 272 -19.60 -31.18 2.05
N ARG A 273 -19.28 -29.91 2.34
CA ARG A 273 -18.03 -29.49 2.96
C ARG A 273 -17.82 -30.23 4.29
N THR A 274 -16.65 -30.83 4.50
CA THR A 274 -16.30 -31.54 5.73
C THR A 274 -15.47 -30.69 6.68
N PHE A 275 -14.76 -29.68 6.17
CA PHE A 275 -14.04 -28.71 6.99
C PHE A 275 -15.01 -27.79 7.74
N ASP A 276 -14.66 -27.49 9.00
CA ASP A 276 -15.27 -26.40 9.73
C ASP A 276 -14.75 -25.04 9.23
N ASP A 277 -15.36 -23.96 9.71
CA ASP A 277 -15.03 -22.61 9.23
C ASP A 277 -13.58 -22.19 9.55
N LEU A 278 -12.96 -22.75 10.59
CA LEU A 278 -11.58 -22.43 10.95
C LEU A 278 -10.61 -23.24 10.08
N THR A 279 -10.82 -24.55 9.96
CA THR A 279 -10.01 -25.41 9.08
C THR A 279 -10.08 -24.93 7.64
N GLN A 280 -11.24 -24.47 7.18
CA GLN A 280 -11.39 -23.84 5.87
C GLN A 280 -10.47 -22.63 5.69
N LYS A 281 -10.38 -21.74 6.69
CA LYS A 281 -9.51 -20.55 6.64
C LYS A 281 -8.03 -20.88 6.73
N VAL A 282 -7.70 -21.92 7.50
CA VAL A 282 -6.32 -22.43 7.62
C VAL A 282 -5.86 -23.04 6.30
N ALA A 283 -6.76 -23.77 5.62
CA ALA A 283 -6.51 -24.41 4.33
C ALA A 283 -6.50 -23.43 3.15
N ASP A 284 -7.25 -22.33 3.21
CA ASP A 284 -7.30 -21.28 2.19
C ASP A 284 -6.04 -20.39 2.25
N THR A 285 -4.94 -20.91 1.70
CA THR A 285 -3.61 -20.29 1.72
C THR A 285 -3.49 -19.08 0.79
N ASN A 286 -4.27 -19.05 -0.29
CA ASN A 286 -4.26 -17.94 -1.25
C ASN A 286 -5.33 -16.88 -0.97
N PHE A 287 -6.21 -17.14 0.00
CA PHE A 287 -7.29 -16.27 0.46
C PHE A 287 -8.38 -15.97 -0.57
N ASP A 288 -8.65 -16.90 -1.47
CA ASP A 288 -9.75 -16.82 -2.43
C ASP A 288 -11.10 -17.32 -1.87
N ASN A 289 -11.12 -17.76 -0.61
CA ASN A 289 -12.24 -18.35 0.13
C ASN A 289 -12.59 -19.79 -0.28
N LEU A 290 -11.71 -20.47 -1.01
CA LEU A 290 -11.79 -21.88 -1.34
C LEU A 290 -10.65 -22.63 -0.63
N ALA A 291 -10.83 -23.94 -0.45
CA ALA A 291 -9.76 -24.84 -0.02
C ALA A 291 -9.66 -25.88 -1.11
N ASP A 292 -8.77 -25.64 -2.07
CA ASP A 292 -8.72 -26.39 -3.30
C ASP A 292 -7.31 -26.88 -3.67
N SER A 293 -7.17 -27.46 -4.87
CA SER A 293 -5.89 -27.99 -5.32
C SER A 293 -4.76 -26.97 -5.39
N SER A 294 -5.09 -25.68 -5.51
CA SER A 294 -4.13 -24.57 -5.51
C SER A 294 -3.50 -24.45 -4.13
N ASP A 295 -4.30 -24.45 -3.07
CA ASP A 295 -3.79 -24.36 -1.70
C ASP A 295 -2.96 -25.58 -1.29
N ALA A 296 -3.38 -26.76 -1.73
CA ALA A 296 -2.58 -27.96 -1.54
C ALA A 296 -1.21 -27.84 -2.23
N SER A 297 -1.17 -27.21 -3.41
CA SER A 297 0.07 -26.98 -4.17
C SER A 297 0.96 -25.93 -3.49
N ASP A 298 0.35 -24.91 -2.89
CA ASP A 298 1.04 -23.88 -2.11
C ASP A 298 1.71 -24.48 -0.87
N ILE A 299 1.00 -25.33 -0.13
CA ILE A 299 1.55 -26.08 1.02
C ILE A 299 2.73 -26.97 0.58
N LEU A 300 2.59 -27.74 -0.50
CA LEU A 300 3.68 -28.61 -0.98
C LEU A 300 4.90 -27.81 -1.44
N SER A 301 4.67 -26.67 -2.09
CA SER A 301 5.73 -25.76 -2.53
C SER A 301 6.47 -25.16 -1.33
N TYR A 302 5.73 -24.69 -0.33
CA TYR A 302 6.28 -24.17 0.91
C TYR A 302 7.04 -25.25 1.69
N TYR A 303 6.48 -26.46 1.82
CA TYR A 303 7.14 -27.59 2.49
C TYR A 303 8.49 -27.93 1.84
N ALA A 304 8.54 -27.99 0.50
CA ALA A 304 9.77 -28.24 -0.23
C ALA A 304 10.81 -27.13 -0.04
N TYR A 305 10.38 -25.87 -0.04
CA TYR A 305 11.23 -24.71 0.28
C TYR A 305 11.77 -24.81 1.71
N ALA A 306 10.90 -24.98 2.70
CA ALA A 306 11.24 -24.99 4.11
C ALA A 306 12.18 -26.14 4.49
N ALA A 307 12.07 -27.29 3.82
CA ALA A 307 12.97 -28.43 4.01
C ALA A 307 14.43 -28.16 3.54
N THR A 308 14.66 -27.12 2.73
CA THR A 308 15.99 -26.81 2.17
C THR A 308 16.56 -25.46 2.63
N ALA A 309 15.73 -24.60 3.22
CA ALA A 309 16.14 -23.31 3.76
C ALA A 309 16.80 -23.45 5.14
N GLU A 310 17.85 -22.66 5.40
CA GLU A 310 18.51 -22.62 6.73
C GLU A 310 17.62 -21.90 7.77
N ASN A 311 16.94 -20.84 7.35
CA ASN A 311 15.98 -20.08 8.15
C ASN A 311 14.77 -19.78 7.25
N PRO A 312 13.81 -20.72 7.15
CA PRO A 312 12.65 -20.52 6.30
C PRO A 312 11.82 -19.32 6.78
N GLN A 313 11.40 -18.52 5.81
CA GLN A 313 10.35 -17.52 6.00
C GLN A 313 9.02 -18.18 6.38
N SER A 314 8.06 -17.41 6.88
CA SER A 314 6.71 -17.96 7.09
C SER A 314 6.03 -18.27 5.75
N ILE A 315 4.99 -19.11 5.76
CA ILE A 315 4.25 -19.43 4.53
C ILE A 315 3.63 -18.18 3.89
N GLU A 316 3.16 -17.23 4.70
CA GLU A 316 2.59 -15.97 4.23
C GLU A 316 3.63 -15.12 3.48
N GLU A 317 4.85 -15.04 4.01
CA GLU A 317 5.98 -14.35 3.34
C GLU A 317 6.42 -15.08 2.07
N PHE A 318 6.43 -16.42 2.07
CA PHE A 318 6.82 -17.23 0.91
C PHE A 318 5.83 -17.08 -0.25
N LEU A 319 4.53 -17.08 0.03
CA LEU A 319 3.47 -16.96 -0.98
C LEU A 319 3.18 -15.49 -1.36
N GLY A 320 3.55 -14.53 -0.50
CA GLY A 320 3.23 -13.11 -0.69
C GLY A 320 1.74 -12.83 -0.52
N VAL A 321 1.14 -13.41 0.53
CA VAL A 321 -0.31 -13.36 0.82
C VAL A 321 -0.61 -12.71 2.17
#